data_AF-A0A4U0Q7Q5-F1
#
_entry.id   AF-A0A4U0Q7Q5-F1
#
_cell.length_a   1.000
_cell.length_b   1.000
_cell.length_c   1.000
_cell.angle_alpha   90.00
_cell.angle_beta   90.00
_cell.angle_gamma   90.00
#
_symmetry.space_group_name_H-M   'P 1'
#
loop_
_entity.id
_entity.type
_entity.pdbx_description
1 polymer ?
#
loop_
_entity_poly.entity_id
_entity_poly.type
_entity_poly.pdbx_seq_one_letter_code
_entity_poly.pdbx_strand_id
1 'polypeptide(L)'
;MSPEYLRAPGGHAPERNGMGLPTFQILGVSGRKLRGLQQRLAQSGFDVTPTATGFHISTPEMSGHLFYNPATYTLSVDLREVPDVTSPGFLVGLLYDEIHRLPDL
;
A
#
# COMPACT_ATOMS: atom_id res chain seq x y z
N MET A 1 34.53 -8.84 -22.37
CA MET A 1 34.28 -9.66 -21.17
C MET A 1 33.22 -8.94 -20.36
N SER A 2 31.97 -9.41 -20.43
CA SER A 2 30.85 -8.85 -19.67
C SER A 2 30.50 -9.84 -18.57
N PRO A 3 30.32 -9.44 -17.30
CA PRO A 3 30.00 -10.39 -16.25
C PRO A 3 28.52 -10.77 -16.35
N GLU A 4 28.27 -12.05 -16.63
CA GLU A 4 26.99 -12.69 -16.39
C GLU A 4 26.73 -12.68 -14.88
N TYR A 5 25.79 -11.85 -14.43
CA TYR A 5 25.28 -11.92 -13.07
C TYR A 5 24.43 -13.18 -12.94
N LEU A 6 24.98 -14.12 -12.17
CA LEU A 6 24.40 -15.36 -11.68
C LEU A 6 22.91 -15.18 -11.30
N ARG A 7 22.02 -15.78 -12.08
CA ARG A 7 20.58 -15.83 -11.83
C ARG A 7 20.31 -16.78 -10.67
N ALA A 8 20.00 -16.25 -9.49
CA ALA A 8 19.47 -17.05 -8.37
C ALA A 8 18.06 -17.56 -8.71
N PRO A 9 17.75 -18.86 -8.50
CA PRO A 9 16.41 -19.39 -8.74
C PRO A 9 15.54 -19.11 -7.52
N GLY A 10 14.55 -18.22 -7.65
CA GLY A 10 13.50 -18.05 -6.62
C GLY A 10 13.20 -16.63 -6.17
N GLY A 11 13.86 -15.60 -6.71
CA GLY A 11 13.40 -14.23 -6.54
C GLY A 11 12.26 -13.94 -7.51
N HIS A 12 11.02 -13.83 -7.02
CA HIS A 12 9.92 -13.26 -7.80
C HIS A 12 10.35 -11.86 -8.23
N ALA A 13 10.68 -11.69 -9.51
CA ALA A 13 10.93 -10.36 -10.07
C ALA A 13 9.65 -9.53 -9.89
N PRO A 14 9.74 -8.24 -9.55
CA PRO A 14 8.56 -7.39 -9.56
C PRO A 14 7.99 -7.41 -10.98
N GLU A 15 6.77 -7.93 -11.15
CA GLU A 15 6.04 -7.88 -12.42
C GLU A 15 5.86 -6.41 -12.80
N ARG A 16 6.66 -5.95 -13.76
CA ARG A 16 6.48 -4.65 -14.40
C ARG A 16 5.29 -4.75 -15.34
N ASN A 17 4.09 -4.47 -14.84
CA ASN A 17 2.95 -4.19 -15.71
C ASN A 17 3.11 -2.79 -16.32
N GLY A 18 3.61 -2.75 -17.55
CA GLY A 18 3.22 -1.84 -18.65
C GLY A 18 3.40 -0.33 -18.50
N MET A 19 2.82 0.30 -17.47
CA MET A 19 2.84 1.75 -17.16
C MET A 19 2.40 2.00 -15.69
N GLY A 20 2.51 1.00 -14.81
CA GLY A 20 1.82 0.94 -13.52
C GLY A 20 2.73 1.16 -12.31
N LEU A 21 2.24 1.95 -11.35
CA LEU A 21 2.88 2.18 -10.07
C LEU A 21 2.99 0.88 -9.25
N PRO A 22 3.98 0.77 -8.34
CA PRO A 22 4.15 -0.41 -7.52
C PRO A 22 2.95 -0.62 -6.60
N THR A 23 2.33 -1.80 -6.67
CA THR A 23 1.36 -2.24 -5.67
C THR A 23 2.10 -2.88 -4.49
N PHE A 24 1.86 -2.39 -3.28
CA PHE A 24 2.49 -2.91 -2.05
C PHE A 24 1.51 -3.73 -1.24
N GLN A 25 1.97 -4.81 -0.59
CA GLN A 25 1.11 -5.65 0.24
C GLN A 25 1.55 -5.61 1.70
N ILE A 26 0.60 -5.35 2.59
CA ILE A 26 0.77 -5.37 4.04
C ILE A 26 -0.02 -6.57 4.58
N LEU A 27 0.66 -7.46 5.30
CA LEU A 27 0.07 -8.68 5.87
C LEU A 27 -0.42 -8.45 7.31
N GLY A 28 -1.35 -9.27 7.78
CA GLY A 28 -1.82 -9.24 9.18
C GLY A 28 -2.72 -8.05 9.50
N VAL A 29 -3.41 -7.52 8.49
CA VAL A 29 -4.35 -6.41 8.66
C VAL A 29 -5.71 -7.00 9.01
N SER A 30 -6.16 -6.85 10.25
CA SER A 30 -7.53 -7.20 10.61
C SER A 30 -8.50 -6.14 10.13
N GLY A 31 -9.79 -6.50 9.98
CA GLY A 31 -10.83 -5.51 9.65
C GLY A 31 -10.92 -4.35 10.65
N ARG A 32 -10.51 -4.58 11.92
CA ARG A 32 -10.42 -3.53 12.94
C ARG A 32 -9.25 -2.58 12.69
N LYS A 33 -8.06 -3.10 12.36
CA LYS A 33 -6.91 -2.27 11.94
C LYS A 33 -7.25 -1.48 10.68
N LEU A 34 -7.94 -2.07 9.71
CA LEU A 34 -8.39 -1.37 8.51
C LEU A 34 -9.27 -0.14 8.85
N ARG A 35 -10.24 -0.31 9.76
CA ARG A 35 -11.11 0.78 10.20
C ARG A 35 -10.35 1.87 10.97
N GLY A 36 -9.41 1.48 11.83
CA GLY A 36 -8.55 2.43 12.53
C GLY A 36 -7.67 3.24 11.56
N LEU A 37 -7.11 2.58 10.54
CA LEU A 37 -6.32 3.22 9.50
C LEU A 37 -7.16 4.23 8.72
N GLN A 38 -8.36 3.86 8.31
CA GLN A 38 -9.30 4.75 7.63
C GLN A 38 -9.57 6.03 8.45
N GLN A 39 -9.80 5.89 9.75
CA GLN A 39 -10.04 7.03 10.65
C GLN A 39 -8.80 7.93 10.81
N ARG A 40 -7.61 7.34 10.93
CA ARG A 40 -6.38 8.12 11.07
C ARG A 40 -5.99 8.87 9.81
N LEU A 41 -6.22 8.28 8.64
CA LEU A 41 -6.03 8.95 7.36
C LEU A 41 -6.97 10.15 7.23
N ALA A 42 -8.26 9.98 7.57
CA ALA A 42 -9.22 11.09 7.60
C ALA A 42 -8.80 12.21 8.58
N GLN A 43 -8.26 11.86 9.76
CA GLN A 43 -7.74 12.84 10.72
C GLN A 43 -6.49 13.56 10.22
N SER A 44 -5.70 12.89 9.37
CA SER A 44 -4.49 13.45 8.77
C SER A 44 -4.77 14.29 7.51
N GLY A 45 -6.05 14.52 7.18
CA GLY A 45 -6.47 15.37 6.07
C GLY A 45 -6.59 14.67 4.72
N PHE A 46 -6.52 13.34 4.68
CA PHE A 46 -6.88 12.58 3.48
C PHE A 46 -8.40 12.56 3.31
N ASP A 47 -8.87 12.78 2.10
CA ASP A 47 -10.22 12.38 1.72
C ASP A 47 -10.24 10.86 1.58
N VAL A 48 -11.14 10.21 2.32
CA VAL A 48 -11.23 8.74 2.37
C VAL A 48 -12.63 8.29 1.98
N THR A 49 -12.72 7.64 0.82
CA THR A 49 -13.99 7.13 0.28
C THR A 49 -14.01 5.60 0.37
N PRO A 50 -14.92 5.00 1.17
CA PRO A 50 -15.06 3.55 1.26
C PRO A 50 -15.44 2.90 -0.08
N THR A 51 -14.93 1.70 -0.33
CA THR A 51 -15.32 0.87 -1.48
C THR A 51 -15.77 -0.52 -1.00
N ALA A 52 -16.29 -1.34 -1.93
CA ALA A 52 -16.71 -2.70 -1.61
C ALA A 52 -15.58 -3.59 -1.05
N THR A 53 -14.33 -3.27 -1.39
CA THR A 53 -13.16 -4.10 -1.06
C THR A 53 -12.09 -3.33 -0.30
N GLY A 54 -12.35 -2.12 0.20
CA GLY A 54 -11.35 -1.29 0.88
C GLY A 54 -11.75 0.18 0.87
N PHE A 55 -10.84 1.07 0.47
CA PHE A 55 -11.12 2.50 0.35
C PHE A 55 -10.15 3.23 -0.59
N HIS A 56 -10.63 4.30 -1.22
CA HIS A 56 -9.81 5.27 -1.96
C HIS A 56 -9.34 6.36 -0.99
N ILE A 57 -8.06 6.72 -1.08
CA ILE A 57 -7.50 7.91 -0.42
C ILE A 57 -7.11 8.96 -1.45
N SER A 58 -7.38 10.22 -1.15
CA SER A 58 -6.89 11.31 -1.98
C SER A 58 -6.57 12.57 -1.17
N THR A 59 -5.65 13.35 -1.69
CA THR A 59 -5.24 14.69 -1.27
C THR A 59 -4.95 15.49 -2.55
N PRO A 60 -4.79 16.82 -2.48
CA PRO A 60 -4.41 17.62 -3.66
C PRO A 60 -3.11 17.14 -4.34
N GLU A 61 -2.24 16.46 -3.59
CA GLU A 61 -0.92 16.04 -4.06
C GLU A 61 -0.84 14.54 -4.36
N MET A 62 -1.78 13.74 -3.87
CA MET A 62 -1.68 12.27 -3.94
C MET A 62 -3.03 11.59 -4.05
N SER A 63 -3.12 10.54 -4.87
CA SER A 63 -4.28 9.64 -4.95
C SER A 63 -3.85 8.17 -4.90
N GLY A 64 -4.68 7.31 -4.32
CA GLY A 64 -4.37 5.88 -4.25
C GLY A 64 -5.50 5.00 -3.71
N HIS A 65 -5.51 3.73 -4.09
CA HIS A 65 -6.48 2.75 -3.64
C HIS A 65 -5.87 1.77 -2.65
N LEU A 66 -6.56 1.54 -1.54
CA LEU A 66 -6.24 0.49 -0.58
C LEU A 66 -7.28 -0.61 -0.71
N PHE A 67 -6.83 -1.82 -1.05
CA PHE A 67 -7.66 -3.00 -1.23
C PHE A 67 -7.40 -3.99 -0.10
N TYR A 68 -8.43 -4.28 0.67
CA TYR A 68 -8.39 -5.26 1.76
C TYR A 68 -8.97 -6.60 1.32
N ASN A 69 -8.18 -7.65 1.47
CA ASN A 69 -8.64 -9.03 1.31
C ASN A 69 -8.83 -9.69 2.69
N PRO A 70 -10.08 -9.88 3.15
CA PRO A 70 -10.37 -10.51 4.44
C PRO A 70 -10.03 -12.00 4.48
N ALA A 71 -9.95 -12.69 3.33
CA ALA A 71 -9.62 -14.11 3.29
C ALA A 71 -8.14 -14.37 3.61
N THR A 72 -7.28 -13.42 3.26
CA THR A 72 -5.83 -13.51 3.46
C THR A 72 -5.31 -12.52 4.50
N TYR A 73 -6.18 -11.67 5.07
CA TYR A 73 -5.83 -10.58 5.98
C TYR A 73 -4.73 -9.67 5.41
N THR A 74 -4.83 -9.35 4.11
CA THR A 74 -3.85 -8.54 3.39
C THR A 74 -4.45 -7.22 2.94
N LEU A 75 -3.65 -6.16 2.98
CA LEU A 75 -3.97 -4.83 2.45
C LEU A 75 -3.01 -4.50 1.31
N SER A 76 -3.54 -4.39 0.10
CA SER A 76 -2.80 -3.95 -1.09
C SER A 76 -2.94 -2.45 -1.27
N VAL A 77 -1.85 -1.75 -1.51
CA VAL A 77 -1.78 -0.29 -1.68
C VAL A 77 -1.33 0.01 -3.10
N ASP A 78 -2.20 0.65 -3.87
CA ASP A 78 -1.98 1.15 -5.23
C ASP A 78 -1.94 2.67 -5.20
N LEU A 79 -0.75 3.28 -5.31
CA LEU A 79 -0.61 4.74 -5.34
C LEU A 79 -0.57 5.19 -6.80
N ARG A 80 -1.39 6.17 -7.20
CA ARG A 80 -1.59 6.56 -8.61
C ARG A 80 -0.98 7.91 -8.98
N GLU A 81 -1.04 8.86 -8.06
CA GLU A 81 -0.42 10.17 -8.22
C GLU A 81 0.44 10.38 -6.99
N VAL A 82 1.76 10.47 -7.17
CA VAL A 82 2.72 10.82 -6.11
C VAL A 82 3.62 11.87 -6.72
N PRO A 83 3.78 13.06 -6.10
CA PRO A 83 4.41 14.20 -6.76
C PRO A 83 5.91 14.01 -6.95
N ASP A 84 6.51 13.02 -6.28
CA ASP A 84 7.93 12.67 -6.45
C ASP A 84 8.13 11.14 -6.35
N VAL A 85 8.66 10.54 -7.42
CA VAL A 85 8.90 9.11 -7.62
C VAL A 85 9.86 8.47 -6.60
N THR A 86 10.47 9.25 -5.71
CA THR A 86 11.26 8.76 -4.56
C THR A 86 10.44 8.33 -3.35
N SER A 87 9.15 8.68 -3.28
CA SER A 87 8.35 8.58 -2.04
C SER A 87 7.31 7.43 -1.90
N PRO A 88 7.01 6.55 -2.88
CA PRO A 88 5.95 5.54 -2.67
C PRO A 88 6.32 4.53 -1.58
N GLY A 89 7.60 4.17 -1.44
CA GLY A 89 8.08 3.32 -0.35
C GLY A 89 8.00 3.98 1.03
N PHE A 90 8.21 5.30 1.11
CA PHE A 90 8.08 6.05 2.36
C PHE A 90 6.62 6.09 2.84
N LEU A 91 5.68 6.38 1.94
CA LEU A 91 4.25 6.40 2.24
C LEU A 91 3.73 5.02 2.65
N VAL A 92 4.18 3.96 1.97
CA VAL A 92 3.86 2.58 2.35
C VAL A 92 4.46 2.24 3.71
N GLY A 93 5.67 2.72 4.01
CA GLY A 93 6.30 2.59 5.32
C GLY A 93 5.48 3.28 6.42
N LEU A 94 4.95 4.48 6.16
CA LEU A 94 4.06 5.17 7.09
C LEU A 94 2.75 4.41 7.30
N LEU A 95 2.11 3.92 6.23
CA LEU A 95 0.90 3.11 6.33
C LEU A 95 1.16 1.81 7.10
N TYR A 96 2.31 1.16 6.85
CA TYR A 96 2.73 -0.04 7.55
C TYR A 96 2.91 0.23 9.05
N ASP A 97 3.68 1.26 9.42
CA ASP A 97 3.89 1.64 10.83
C ASP A 97 2.56 1.95 11.51
N GLU A 98 1.69 2.71 10.83
CA GLU A 98 0.41 3.10 11.39
C GLU A 98 -0.51 1.91 11.64
N ILE A 99 -0.58 0.96 10.70
CA ILE A 99 -1.33 -0.29 10.86
C ILE A 99 -0.81 -1.10 12.05
N HIS A 100 0.52 -1.17 12.24
CA HIS A 100 1.13 -1.93 13.33
C HIS A 100 1.01 -1.22 14.69
N ARG A 101 0.80 0.10 14.70
CA ARG A 101 0.47 0.87 15.90
C ARG A 101 -0.99 0.75 16.32
N LEU A 102 -1.88 0.34 15.43
CA LEU A 102 -3.29 0.13 15.76
C LEU A 102 -3.44 -1.14 16.61
N PRO A 103 -4.25 -1.08 17.68
CA PRO A 103 -4.41 -2.21 18.58
C PRO A 103 -5.08 -3.40 17.87
N ASP A 104 -4.51 -4.58 18.07
CA ASP A 104 -5.11 -5.88 17.78
C ASP A 104 -6.06 -6.25 18.93
N LEU A 105 -7.16 -5.50 19.07
CA LEU A 105 -8.26 -5.91 19.95
C LEU A 105 -9.09 -6.98 19.23
#